data_AF-A0A3N4VCY7-F1
#
_entry.id   AF-A0A3N4VCY7-F1
#
_cell.length_a   1.000
_cell.length_b   1.000
_cell.length_c   1.000
_cell.angle_alpha   90.00
_cell.angle_beta   90.00
_cell.angle_gamma   90.00
#
_symmetry.space_group_name_H-M   'P 1'
#
loop_
_entity.id
_entity.type
_entity.pdbx_description
1 polymer ?
#
loop_
_entity_poly.entity_id
_entity_poly.type
_entity_poly.pdbx_seq_one_letter_code
_entity_poly.pdbx_strand_id
1 'polypeptide(L)'
;MRLWSLHPQYLDPQGLVALWREALLARAVLRGDTRGYTRHPQLERFRAHPRPRLAINAYLAAVHDEAARRGYDFDRAKVGPVRAVPPIAVGTGQLAYEWAHLQRKLAMRSPAVLARWHGLAAPACHPLFRPRPGPVAAWERPHPAPAPASPGSTPPHSEGHGRSRPQ
;
A
#
# COMPACT_ATOMS: atom_id res chain seq x y z
N MET A 1 8.06 -3.65 0.52
CA MET A 1 7.14 -4.44 -0.32
C MET A 1 5.72 -4.09 0.07
N ARG A 2 4.94 -3.54 -0.86
CA ARG A 2 3.51 -3.26 -0.72
C ARG A 2 2.78 -3.60 -2.02
N LEU A 3 2.07 -4.72 -1.97
CA LEU A 3 1.13 -5.19 -2.96
C LEU A 3 -0.27 -4.66 -2.60
N TRP A 4 -0.79 -3.73 -3.39
CA TRP A 4 -2.12 -3.18 -3.20
C TRP A 4 -3.20 -4.16 -3.66
N SER A 5 -4.26 -4.28 -2.87
CA SER A 5 -5.53 -4.91 -3.24
C SER A 5 -6.41 -3.93 -4.04
N LEU A 6 -6.09 -2.63 -4.02
CA LEU A 6 -6.68 -1.61 -4.89
C LEU A 6 -6.26 -1.79 -6.35
N HIS A 7 -7.12 -1.38 -7.28
CA HIS A 7 -6.77 -1.32 -8.69
C HIS A 7 -5.57 -0.36 -8.93
N PRO A 8 -4.57 -0.74 -9.74
CA PRO A 8 -3.38 0.10 -9.98
C PRO A 8 -3.71 1.45 -10.64
N GLN A 9 -4.93 1.62 -11.17
CA GLN A 9 -5.40 2.89 -11.76
C GLN A 9 -5.29 4.09 -10.82
N TYR A 10 -5.35 3.85 -9.51
CA TYR A 10 -5.29 4.92 -8.52
C TYR A 10 -3.88 5.38 -8.18
N LEU A 11 -2.85 4.63 -8.59
CA LEU A 11 -1.47 4.97 -8.27
C LEU A 11 -0.98 6.12 -9.15
N ASP A 12 -0.19 7.00 -8.55
CA ASP A 12 0.67 7.95 -9.26
C ASP A 12 1.81 7.23 -10.01
N PRO A 13 2.50 7.91 -10.95
CA PRO A 13 3.64 7.34 -11.70
C PRO A 13 4.67 6.62 -10.82
N GLN A 14 5.12 7.27 -9.74
CA GLN A 14 6.09 6.68 -8.82
C GLN A 14 5.52 5.46 -8.10
N GLY A 15 4.26 5.53 -7.67
CA GLY A 15 3.54 4.41 -7.07
C GLY A 15 3.44 3.19 -7.98
N LEU A 16 3.14 3.38 -9.27
CA LEU A 16 3.00 2.30 -10.24
C LEU A 16 4.34 1.60 -10.52
N VAL A 17 5.42 2.37 -10.69
CA VAL A 17 6.79 1.81 -10.88
C VAL A 17 7.24 1.05 -9.64
N ALA A 18 6.98 1.59 -8.44
CA ALA A 18 7.30 0.90 -7.19
C ALA A 18 6.52 -0.41 -7.06
N LEU A 19 5.21 -0.40 -7.38
CA LEU A 19 4.38 -1.59 -7.32
C LEU A 19 4.91 -2.70 -8.24
N TRP A 20 5.28 -2.37 -9.48
CA TRP A 20 5.85 -3.33 -10.41
C TRP A 20 7.09 -4.02 -9.85
N ARG A 21 8.06 -3.25 -9.34
CA ARG A 21 9.29 -3.79 -8.75
C ARG A 21 9.02 -4.68 -7.55
N GLU A 22 8.11 -4.26 -6.67
CA GLU A 22 7.75 -5.02 -5.48
C GLU A 22 6.96 -6.31 -5.80
N ALA A 23 6.12 -6.29 -6.82
CA ALA A 23 5.41 -7.48 -7.32
C ALA A 23 6.35 -8.49 -7.99
N LEU A 24 7.38 -8.02 -8.72
CA LEU A 24 8.43 -8.89 -9.25
C LEU A 24 9.26 -9.54 -8.13
N LEU A 25 9.59 -8.78 -7.08
CA LEU A 25 10.23 -9.34 -5.90
C LEU A 25 9.34 -10.39 -5.22
N ALA A 26 8.05 -10.11 -5.05
CA ALA A 26 7.08 -11.07 -4.51
C ALA A 26 7.04 -12.36 -5.33
N ARG A 27 7.08 -12.26 -6.66
CA ARG A 27 7.16 -13.41 -7.56
C ARG A 27 8.43 -14.22 -7.34
N ALA A 28 9.59 -13.57 -7.25
CA ALA A 28 10.86 -14.24 -6.98
C ALA A 28 10.82 -14.96 -5.62
N VAL A 29 10.28 -14.32 -4.58
CA VAL A 29 10.09 -14.93 -3.25
C VAL A 29 9.19 -16.17 -3.32
N LEU A 30 8.05 -16.11 -4.02
CA LEU A 30 7.12 -17.24 -4.17
C LEU A 30 7.66 -18.37 -5.06
N ARG A 31 8.73 -18.12 -5.81
CA ARG A 31 9.46 -19.13 -6.58
C ARG A 31 10.59 -19.79 -5.78
N GLY A 32 11.04 -19.17 -4.68
CA GLY A 32 12.22 -19.59 -3.94
C GLY A 32 13.53 -19.00 -4.49
N ASP A 33 13.44 -18.03 -5.40
CA ASP A 33 14.58 -17.45 -6.11
C ASP A 33 15.30 -16.35 -5.29
N THR A 34 14.90 -16.14 -4.02
CA THR A 34 15.42 -15.07 -3.16
C THR A 34 15.86 -15.61 -1.81
N ARG A 35 16.98 -15.09 -1.28
CA ARG A 35 17.47 -15.40 0.08
C ARG A 35 16.85 -14.50 1.16
N GLY A 36 16.45 -13.26 0.81
CA GLY A 36 15.84 -12.28 1.71
C GLY A 36 14.36 -12.02 1.42
N TYR A 37 13.68 -11.26 2.30
CA TYR A 37 12.25 -10.88 2.17
C TYR A 37 11.26 -12.05 2.14
N THR A 38 11.69 -13.25 2.51
CA THR A 38 10.88 -14.47 2.44
C THR A 38 9.71 -14.45 3.44
N ARG A 39 9.83 -13.83 4.60
CA ARG A 39 8.76 -13.80 5.63
C ARG A 39 7.89 -12.53 5.56
N HIS A 40 7.75 -11.93 4.39
CA HIS A 40 6.94 -10.71 4.27
C HIS A 40 5.44 -11.01 4.47
N PRO A 41 4.73 -10.30 5.38
CA PRO A 41 3.34 -10.59 5.73
C PRO A 41 2.39 -10.57 4.54
N GLN A 42 2.56 -9.60 3.62
CA GLN A 42 1.68 -9.50 2.46
C GLN A 42 1.72 -10.72 1.53
N LEU A 43 2.74 -11.58 1.64
CA LEU A 43 2.80 -12.83 0.89
C LEU A 43 1.96 -13.94 1.52
N GLU A 44 1.52 -13.81 2.78
CA GLU A 44 0.67 -14.79 3.45
C GLU A 44 -0.60 -15.06 2.65
N ARG A 45 -1.27 -14.01 2.14
CA ARG A 45 -2.47 -14.14 1.29
C ARG A 45 -2.22 -14.86 -0.04
N PHE A 46 -1.01 -14.76 -0.58
CA PHE A 46 -0.62 -15.48 -1.81
C PHE A 46 -0.20 -16.92 -1.50
N ARG A 47 0.42 -17.18 -0.34
CA ARG A 47 0.79 -18.53 0.11
C ARG A 47 -0.42 -19.38 0.47
N ALA A 48 -1.42 -18.76 1.07
CA ALA A 48 -2.70 -19.41 1.36
C ALA A 48 -3.51 -19.74 0.08
N HIS A 49 -3.13 -19.17 -1.07
CA HIS A 49 -3.80 -19.45 -2.33
C HIS A 49 -3.40 -20.85 -2.86
N PRO A 50 -4.33 -21.64 -3.44
CA PRO A 50 -4.02 -22.99 -3.96
C PRO A 50 -2.95 -23.01 -5.08
N ARG A 51 -2.73 -21.86 -5.73
CA ARG A 51 -1.77 -21.70 -6.83
C ARG A 51 -0.96 -20.40 -6.66
N PRO A 52 -0.02 -20.31 -5.69
CA PRO A 52 0.64 -19.04 -5.33
C PRO A 52 1.39 -18.39 -6.50
N ARG A 53 2.13 -19.21 -7.28
CA ARG A 53 2.91 -18.75 -8.44
C ARG A 53 2.02 -18.22 -9.57
N LEU A 54 0.87 -18.85 -9.83
CA LEU A 54 -0.06 -18.36 -10.85
C LEU A 54 -0.82 -17.12 -10.37
N ALA A 55 -1.14 -17.04 -9.08
CA ALA A 55 -1.78 -15.86 -8.50
C ALA A 55 -0.88 -14.61 -8.62
N ILE A 56 0.41 -14.71 -8.30
CA ILE A 56 1.31 -13.56 -8.46
C ILE A 56 1.55 -13.19 -9.93
N ASN A 57 1.52 -14.15 -10.85
CA ASN A 57 1.56 -13.85 -12.29
C ASN A 57 0.29 -13.10 -12.74
N ALA A 58 -0.89 -13.51 -12.28
CA ALA A 58 -2.15 -12.81 -12.56
C ALA A 58 -2.17 -11.40 -11.95
N TYR A 59 -1.57 -11.22 -10.76
CA TYR A 59 -1.36 -9.90 -10.17
C TYR A 59 -0.49 -9.00 -11.06
N LEU A 60 0.69 -9.50 -11.45
CA LEU A 60 1.62 -8.79 -12.31
C LEU A 60 1.02 -8.47 -13.69
N ALA A 61 0.17 -9.33 -14.23
CA ALA A 61 -0.51 -9.10 -15.50
C ALA A 61 -1.41 -7.85 -15.45
N ALA A 62 -2.27 -7.72 -14.45
CA ALA A 62 -3.13 -6.54 -14.32
C ALA A 62 -2.34 -5.25 -14.02
N VAL A 63 -1.21 -5.34 -13.30
CA VAL A 63 -0.29 -4.19 -13.15
C VAL A 63 0.35 -3.80 -14.47
N HIS A 64 0.78 -4.78 -15.27
CA HIS A 64 1.33 -4.57 -16.60
C HIS A 64 0.30 -3.95 -17.54
N ASP A 65 -0.94 -4.45 -17.55
CA ASP A 65 -2.00 -3.94 -18.43
C ASP A 65 -2.30 -2.46 -18.13
N GLU A 66 -2.35 -2.08 -16.85
CA GLU A 66 -2.51 -0.68 -16.45
C GLU A 66 -1.30 0.18 -16.82
N ALA A 67 -0.08 -0.38 -16.74
CA ALA A 67 1.14 0.31 -17.16
C ALA A 67 1.16 0.54 -18.67
N ALA A 68 0.85 -0.48 -19.46
CA ALA A 68 0.76 -0.41 -20.91
C ALA A 68 -0.30 0.61 -21.36
N ARG A 69 -1.48 0.63 -20.71
CA ARG A 69 -2.55 1.62 -20.96
C ARG A 69 -2.08 3.07 -20.76
N ARG A 70 -1.08 3.28 -19.91
CA ARG A 70 -0.49 4.60 -19.62
C ARG A 70 0.79 4.89 -20.43
N GLY A 71 1.20 3.98 -21.33
CA GLY A 71 2.39 4.14 -22.16
C GLY A 71 3.72 3.75 -21.48
N TYR A 72 3.70 2.96 -20.41
CA TYR A 72 4.92 2.42 -19.82
C TYR A 72 5.36 1.13 -20.53
N ASP A 73 6.68 0.98 -20.72
CA ASP A 73 7.30 -0.22 -21.29
C ASP A 73 7.80 -1.17 -20.18
N PHE A 74 6.87 -1.77 -19.44
CA PHE A 74 7.22 -2.81 -18.47
C PHE A 74 7.44 -4.14 -19.20
N ASP A 75 8.59 -4.77 -18.95
CA ASP A 75 8.94 -6.04 -19.58
C ASP A 75 7.93 -7.17 -19.25
N ARG A 76 7.07 -7.48 -20.23
CA ARG A 76 6.04 -8.51 -20.16
C ARG A 76 6.59 -9.91 -19.92
N ALA A 77 7.83 -10.20 -20.33
CA ALA A 77 8.44 -11.51 -20.15
C ALA A 77 8.64 -11.84 -18.65
N LYS A 78 8.73 -10.81 -17.79
CA LYS A 78 8.91 -10.98 -16.34
C LYS A 78 7.67 -11.49 -15.60
N VAL A 79 6.48 -11.33 -16.17
CA VAL A 79 5.20 -11.77 -15.56
C VAL A 79 5.11 -13.29 -15.50
N GLY A 80 5.64 -14.01 -16.50
CA GLY A 80 5.44 -15.46 -16.64
C GLY A 80 4.06 -15.83 -17.21
N PRO A 81 3.69 -17.13 -17.21
CA PRO A 81 2.43 -17.60 -17.77
C PRO A 81 1.24 -17.15 -16.92
N VAL A 82 0.23 -16.60 -17.58
CA VAL A 82 -1.02 -16.14 -16.96
C VAL A 82 -2.11 -17.15 -17.29
N ARG A 83 -2.80 -17.62 -16.25
CA ARG A 83 -3.92 -18.57 -16.36
C ARG A 83 -5.03 -18.12 -15.41
N ALA A 84 -6.25 -18.57 -15.68
CA ALA A 84 -7.35 -18.40 -14.75
C ALA A 84 -7.00 -19.05 -13.39
N VAL A 85 -7.18 -18.27 -12.33
CA VAL A 85 -6.99 -18.69 -10.93
C VAL A 85 -8.20 -18.23 -10.11
N PRO A 86 -8.55 -18.94 -9.04
CA PRO A 86 -9.52 -18.44 -8.08
C PRO A 86 -9.11 -17.05 -7.57
N PRO A 87 -10.06 -16.14 -7.33
CA PRO A 87 -9.72 -14.85 -6.75
C PRO A 87 -9.34 -14.99 -5.27
N ILE A 88 -8.49 -14.10 -4.79
CA ILE A 88 -8.14 -14.00 -3.36
C ILE A 88 -9.19 -13.14 -2.66
N ALA A 89 -9.81 -13.66 -1.60
CA ALA A 89 -10.73 -12.87 -0.79
C ALA A 89 -10.00 -11.71 -0.10
N VAL A 90 -10.60 -10.52 -0.11
CA VAL A 90 -10.08 -9.35 0.62
C VAL A 90 -11.21 -8.67 1.39
N GLY A 91 -10.94 -8.32 2.66
CA GLY A 91 -11.91 -7.62 3.50
C GLY A 91 -12.20 -6.21 2.97
N THR A 92 -13.45 -5.76 3.06
CA THR A 92 -13.81 -4.37 2.76
C THR A 92 -13.08 -3.39 3.68
N GLY A 93 -12.82 -3.77 4.94
CA GLY A 93 -11.99 -3.01 5.87
C GLY A 93 -10.55 -2.85 5.37
N GLN A 94 -9.97 -3.90 4.77
CA GLN A 94 -8.64 -3.83 4.15
C GLN A 94 -8.61 -2.84 2.98
N LEU A 95 -9.63 -2.86 2.10
CA LEU A 95 -9.71 -1.92 0.97
C LEU A 95 -9.85 -0.48 1.44
N ALA A 96 -10.69 -0.22 2.45
CA ALA A 96 -10.83 1.12 3.04
C ALA A 96 -9.51 1.60 3.67
N TYR A 97 -8.81 0.72 4.39
CA TYR A 97 -7.50 1.02 4.96
C TYR A 97 -6.47 1.38 3.87
N GLU A 98 -6.37 0.55 2.83
CA GLU A 98 -5.47 0.81 1.72
C GLU A 98 -5.81 2.11 0.99
N TRP A 99 -7.10 2.39 0.80
CA TRP A 99 -7.56 3.61 0.15
C TRP A 99 -7.15 4.86 0.91
N ALA A 100 -7.42 4.90 2.22
CA ALA A 100 -6.99 6.01 3.07
C ALA A 100 -5.46 6.14 3.08
N HIS A 101 -4.73 5.03 3.09
CA HIS A 101 -3.27 5.04 3.03
C HIS A 101 -2.74 5.61 1.70
N LEU A 102 -3.34 5.22 0.57
CA LEU A 102 -2.97 5.75 -0.74
C LEU A 102 -3.27 7.25 -0.84
N GLN A 103 -4.45 7.69 -0.40
CA GLN A 103 -4.83 9.11 -0.41
C GLN A 103 -3.83 9.98 0.38
N ARG A 104 -3.39 9.54 1.58
CA ARG A 104 -2.34 10.24 2.34
C ARG A 104 -1.03 10.36 1.56
N LYS A 105 -0.62 9.30 0.87
CA LYS A 105 0.60 9.33 0.04
C LYS A 105 0.45 10.29 -1.14
N LEU A 106 -0.68 10.24 -1.84
CA LEU A 106 -0.96 11.12 -2.98
C LEU A 106 -1.06 12.58 -2.56
N ALA A 107 -1.68 12.89 -1.41
CA ALA A 107 -1.76 14.26 -0.89
C ALA A 107 -0.38 14.91 -0.74
N MET A 108 0.64 14.14 -0.37
CA MET A 108 2.01 14.66 -0.22
C MET A 108 2.76 14.77 -1.55
N ARG A 109 2.65 13.77 -2.44
CA ARG A 109 3.54 13.66 -3.61
C ARG A 109 2.88 13.90 -4.97
N SER A 110 1.56 13.81 -5.05
CA SER A 110 0.82 13.95 -6.31
C SER A 110 -0.62 14.45 -6.07
N PRO A 111 -0.80 15.69 -5.57
CA PRO A 111 -2.14 16.25 -5.30
C PRO A 111 -3.06 16.22 -6.53
N ALA A 112 -2.50 16.42 -7.73
CA ALA A 112 -3.26 16.36 -8.99
C ALA A 112 -3.85 14.96 -9.27
N VAL A 113 -3.14 13.88 -8.90
CA VAL A 113 -3.66 12.51 -9.02
C VAL A 113 -4.75 12.28 -7.99
N LEU A 114 -4.59 12.77 -6.76
CA LEU A 114 -5.63 12.68 -5.73
C LEU A 114 -6.92 13.40 -6.17
N ALA A 115 -6.79 14.61 -6.72
CA ALA A 115 -7.92 15.42 -7.17
C ALA A 115 -8.77 14.73 -8.25
N ARG A 116 -8.16 13.92 -9.13
CA ARG A 116 -8.89 13.14 -10.15
C ARG A 116 -9.86 12.12 -9.57
N TRP A 117 -9.62 11.67 -8.35
CA TRP A 117 -10.45 10.66 -7.67
C TRP A 117 -11.28 11.25 -6.54
N HIS A 118 -11.37 12.58 -6.48
CA HIS A 118 -12.20 13.27 -5.50
C HIS A 118 -13.68 12.85 -5.65
N GLY A 119 -14.33 12.51 -4.53
CA GLY A 119 -15.73 12.08 -4.53
C GLY A 119 -15.96 10.60 -4.87
N LEU A 120 -14.92 9.81 -5.13
CA LEU A 120 -15.06 8.37 -5.33
C LEU A 120 -15.45 7.68 -4.01
N ALA A 121 -16.69 7.18 -3.95
CA ALA A 121 -17.23 6.54 -2.75
C ALA A 121 -16.55 5.20 -2.41
N ALA A 122 -16.24 4.38 -3.43
CA ALA A 122 -15.60 3.09 -3.26
C ALA A 122 -14.56 2.83 -4.36
N PRO A 123 -13.29 2.52 -4.00
CA PRO A 123 -12.28 2.22 -5.00
C PRO A 123 -12.51 0.83 -5.62
N ALA A 124 -12.22 0.74 -6.92
CA ALA A 124 -12.15 -0.53 -7.61
C ALA A 124 -11.04 -1.41 -7.02
N CYS A 125 -11.34 -2.70 -6.93
CA CYS A 125 -10.40 -3.69 -6.46
C CYS A 125 -9.54 -4.19 -7.64
N HIS A 126 -8.31 -4.58 -7.35
CA HIS A 126 -7.47 -5.25 -8.34
C HIS A 126 -8.13 -6.57 -8.78
N PRO A 127 -8.14 -6.94 -10.08
CA PRO A 127 -8.96 -8.06 -10.61
C PRO A 127 -8.73 -9.43 -9.96
N LEU A 128 -7.51 -9.68 -9.46
CA LEU A 128 -7.19 -10.90 -8.70
C LEU A 128 -7.97 -11.03 -7.37
N PHE A 129 -8.50 -9.95 -6.81
CA PHE A 129 -9.13 -9.98 -5.50
C PHE A 129 -10.65 -9.85 -5.59
N ARG A 130 -11.33 -10.49 -4.64
CA ARG A 130 -12.77 -10.40 -4.47
C ARG A 130 -13.10 -9.76 -3.13
N PRO A 131 -13.68 -8.53 -3.12
CA PRO A 131 -14.12 -7.89 -1.89
C PRO A 131 -15.16 -8.75 -1.15
N ARG A 132 -15.01 -8.86 0.17
CA ARG A 132 -15.96 -9.49 1.09
C ARG A 132 -16.11 -8.64 2.35
N PRO A 133 -17.29 -8.60 3.00
CA PRO A 133 -17.41 -7.99 4.32
C PRO A 133 -16.37 -8.60 5.27
N GLY A 134 -15.59 -7.75 5.94
CA GLY A 134 -14.56 -8.21 6.85
C GLY A 134 -13.58 -7.11 7.27
N PRO A 135 -12.78 -7.38 8.32
CA PRO A 135 -11.86 -6.40 8.88
C PRO A 135 -10.64 -6.14 7.97
N VAL A 136 -9.75 -5.27 8.44
CA VAL A 136 -8.37 -5.19 7.94
C VAL A 136 -7.71 -6.55 8.11
N ALA A 137 -6.92 -6.98 7.14
CA ALA A 137 -6.33 -8.30 7.16
C ALA A 137 -5.23 -8.40 8.23
N ALA A 138 -5.11 -9.56 8.89
CA ALA A 138 -4.14 -9.78 9.96
C ALA A 138 -2.67 -9.62 9.51
N TRP A 139 -2.39 -9.78 8.22
CA TRP A 139 -1.06 -9.57 7.64
C TRP A 139 -0.72 -8.08 7.43
N GLU A 140 -1.68 -7.17 7.54
CA GLU A 140 -1.38 -5.74 7.45
C GLU A 140 -0.64 -5.35 8.71
N ARG A 141 0.60 -4.88 8.56
CA ARG A 141 1.37 -4.25 9.63
C ARG A 141 1.20 -2.75 9.49
N PRO A 142 0.33 -2.10 10.29
CA PRO A 142 0.18 -0.65 10.22
C PRO A 142 1.52 -0.04 10.57
N HIS A 143 2.07 0.79 9.70
CA HIS A 143 3.11 1.70 10.15
C HIS A 143 2.39 2.77 10.96
N PRO A 144 2.67 2.92 12.27
CA PRO A 144 2.15 4.06 12.99
C PRO A 144 2.64 5.32 12.28
N ALA A 145 1.75 6.30 12.11
CA ALA A 145 2.18 7.66 11.83
C ALA A 145 3.15 8.07 12.96
N PRO A 146 4.15 8.92 12.72
CA PRO A 146 4.86 9.55 13.83
C PRO A 146 3.79 10.17 14.74
N ALA A 147 3.86 9.86 16.05
CA ALA A 147 2.96 10.45 17.02
C ALA A 147 3.00 11.98 16.85
N PRO A 148 1.85 12.69 16.94
CA PRO A 148 1.89 14.14 16.98
C PRO A 148 2.83 14.55 18.11
N ALA A 149 3.79 15.42 17.81
CA ALA A 149 4.69 15.98 18.82
C ALA A 149 3.82 16.53 19.96
N SER A 150 4.03 16.00 21.16
CA SER A 150 3.34 16.50 22.36
C SER A 150 3.53 18.02 22.43
N PRO A 151 2.45 18.83 22.55
CA PRO A 151 2.60 20.25 22.79
C PRO A 151 3.37 20.44 24.11
N GLY A 152 4.33 21.36 24.05
CA GLY A 152 5.46 21.47 24.97
C GLY A 152 5.11 21.44 26.45
N SER A 153 6.02 20.83 27.21
CA SER A 153 6.16 21.11 28.63
C SER A 153 6.44 22.60 28.80
N THR A 154 5.44 23.33 29.28
CA THR A 154 5.56 24.71 29.80
C THR A 154 6.67 24.73 30.86
N PRO A 155 7.70 25.58 30.74
CA PRO A 155 8.66 25.75 31.83
C PRO A 155 7.95 26.44 33.02
N PRO A 156 8.28 26.09 34.27
CA PRO A 156 7.66 26.73 35.42
C PRO A 156 8.07 28.20 35.49
N HIS A 157 7.08 29.08 35.65
CA HIS A 157 7.26 30.48 36.03
C HIS A 157 8.02 30.53 37.36
N SER A 158 9.24 31.06 37.37
CA SER A 158 9.90 31.48 38.59
C SER A 158 9.31 32.82 39.04
N GLU A 159 8.54 32.77 40.13
CA GLU A 159 8.06 33.93 40.87
C GLU A 159 9.22 34.80 41.34
N GLY A 160 9.29 36.03 40.83
CA GLY A 160 10.10 37.09 41.39
C GLY A 160 9.39 37.68 42.62
N HIS A 161 9.81 37.27 43.82
CA HIS A 161 9.37 37.89 45.07
C HIS A 161 10.51 38.66 45.75
N GLY A 162 10.29 39.97 45.91
CA GLY A 162 10.92 40.82 46.92
C GLY A 162 12.27 41.40 46.53
N ARG A 163 12.60 42.67 46.84
CA ARG A 163 12.11 43.53 47.92
C ARG A 163 12.33 45.01 47.56
N SER A 164 11.34 45.82 47.89
CA SER A 164 11.49 47.26 48.13
C SER A 164 12.59 47.56 49.14
N ARG A 165 13.35 48.64 48.93
CA ARG A 165 13.53 49.66 49.97
C ARG A 165 14.01 51.01 49.38
N PRO A 166 13.62 52.14 49.99
CA PRO A 166 13.74 53.47 49.40
C PRO A 166 14.84 54.35 50.04
N GLN A 167 15.00 55.53 49.42
CA GLN A 167 15.79 56.73 49.75
C GLN A 167 17.30 56.65 49.53
#